data_AF-A0A917SCB9-F1
#
_entry.id   AF-A0A917SCB9-F1
#
_cell.length_a   1.000
_cell.length_b   1.000
_cell.length_c   1.000
_cell.angle_alpha   90.00
_cell.angle_beta   90.00
_cell.angle_gamma   90.00
#
_symmetry.space_group_name_H-M   'P 1'
#
loop_
_entity.id
_entity.type
_entity.pdbx_description
1 polymer ?
#
loop_
_entity_poly.entity_id
_entity_poly.type
_entity_poly.pdbx_seq_one_letter_code
_entity_poly.pdbx_strand_id
1 'polypeptide(L)'
;MTSHSAPHPASQPTPLRVPARKAATSRRSATRRRPPAEPFVWLGFSAGGMIAAVLLPVAAFLFGIAIPLGWLQPDFGHLSAVITNPVTIILMIIGFIVLIVHSAHRLRYLLYDGLKIKRRTLVGALCYGGAVVASAIMIILVLMAAL
;
A
#
# COMPACT_ATOMS: atom_id res chain seq x y z
N MET A 1 -25.30 -55.83 67.46
CA MET A 1 -24.02 -55.88 66.71
C MET A 1 -23.69 -54.47 66.26
N THR A 2 -22.93 -53.73 67.06
CA THR A 2 -22.55 -52.33 66.81
C THR A 2 -21.10 -52.29 66.33
N SER A 3 -20.88 -52.20 65.02
CA SER A 3 -19.53 -52.00 64.47
C SER A 3 -19.19 -50.51 64.50
N HIS A 4 -18.39 -50.11 65.47
CA HIS A 4 -17.78 -48.78 65.53
C HIS A 4 -16.68 -48.69 64.46
N SER A 5 -16.94 -47.95 63.38
CA SER A 5 -15.91 -47.61 62.39
C SER A 5 -15.13 -46.38 62.87
N ALA A 6 -13.81 -46.51 63.00
CA ALA A 6 -12.91 -45.41 63.36
C ALA A 6 -12.79 -44.38 62.22
N PRO A 7 -12.59 -43.08 62.51
CA PRO A 7 -12.43 -42.06 61.48
C PRO A 7 -11.04 -42.12 60.82
N HIS A 8 -11.04 -41.98 59.50
CA HIS A 8 -9.87 -41.96 58.63
C HIS A 8 -8.99 -40.73 58.89
N PRO A 9 -7.65 -40.84 59.00
CA PRO A 9 -6.79 -39.69 59.21
C PRO A 9 -6.77 -38.78 57.97
N ALA A 10 -6.98 -37.48 58.19
CA ALA A 10 -6.93 -36.46 57.15
C ALA A 10 -5.49 -36.25 56.65
N SER A 11 -5.26 -36.45 55.36
CA SER A 11 -4.00 -36.14 54.69
C SER A 11 -3.75 -34.64 54.69
N GLN A 12 -2.66 -34.17 55.30
CA GLN A 12 -2.27 -32.76 55.22
C GLN A 12 -1.72 -32.42 53.82
N PRO A 13 -2.14 -31.30 53.20
CA PRO A 13 -1.62 -30.89 51.91
C PRO A 13 -0.19 -30.35 52.02
N THR A 14 0.67 -30.81 51.13
CA THR A 14 2.07 -30.35 50.98
C THR A 14 2.11 -28.86 50.63
N PRO A 15 2.91 -28.02 51.31
CA PRO A 15 2.98 -26.60 50.99
C PRO A 15 3.64 -26.39 49.61
N LEU A 16 2.93 -25.69 48.73
CA LEU A 16 3.41 -25.29 47.41
C LEU A 16 4.54 -24.25 47.55
N ARG A 17 5.76 -24.64 47.17
CA ARG A 17 6.92 -23.75 47.16
C ARG A 17 6.88 -22.85 45.92
N VAL A 18 6.44 -21.61 46.08
CA VAL A 18 6.45 -20.60 45.00
C VAL A 18 7.89 -20.11 44.80
N PRO A 19 8.52 -20.30 43.61
CA PRO A 19 9.84 -19.76 43.36
C PRO A 19 9.79 -18.23 43.28
N ALA A 20 10.76 -17.57 43.93
CA ALA A 20 10.89 -16.12 43.93
C ALA A 20 11.02 -15.57 42.50
N ARG A 21 10.05 -14.76 42.09
CA ARG A 21 10.02 -14.06 40.80
C ARG A 21 11.21 -13.12 40.72
N LYS A 22 12.27 -13.50 40.00
CA LYS A 22 13.38 -12.59 39.68
C LYS A 22 12.80 -11.41 38.91
N ALA A 23 12.87 -10.22 39.51
CA ALA A 23 12.49 -8.97 38.88
C ALA A 23 13.46 -8.70 37.72
N ALA A 24 13.08 -9.10 36.51
CA ALA A 24 13.79 -8.73 35.29
C ALA A 24 13.51 -7.25 35.02
N THR A 25 14.46 -6.40 35.38
CA THR A 25 14.53 -4.99 34.98
C THR A 25 14.73 -4.92 33.46
N SER A 26 13.62 -4.88 32.72
CA SER A 26 13.58 -4.62 31.29
C SER A 26 14.03 -3.17 31.02
N ARG A 27 15.33 -2.97 30.75
CA ARG A 27 15.83 -1.75 30.08
C ARG A 27 15.21 -1.71 28.68
N ARG A 28 14.12 -0.96 28.55
CA ARG A 28 13.42 -0.73 27.29
C ARG A 28 14.29 0.20 26.45
N SER A 29 15.16 -0.37 25.61
CA SER A 29 15.85 0.38 24.57
C SER A 29 14.78 1.04 23.68
N ALA A 30 14.74 2.37 23.69
CA ALA A 30 13.82 3.14 22.86
C ALA A 30 14.27 3.05 21.40
N THR A 31 14.00 1.91 20.76
CA THR A 31 14.12 1.78 19.30
C THR A 31 13.16 2.77 18.67
N ARG A 32 13.69 3.78 17.96
CA ARG A 32 12.91 4.75 17.18
C ARG A 32 12.03 4.01 16.16
N ARG A 33 10.76 3.76 16.51
CA ARG A 33 9.81 3.12 15.59
C ARG A 33 9.56 4.10 14.43
N ARG A 34 9.91 3.70 13.20
CA ARG A 34 9.50 4.43 12.01
C ARG A 34 7.98 4.36 11.92
N PRO A 35 7.28 5.45 11.59
CA PRO A 35 5.84 5.39 11.37
C PRO A 35 5.54 4.41 10.23
N PRO A 36 4.46 3.61 10.33
CA PRO A 36 4.13 2.64 9.30
C PRO A 36 3.71 3.39 8.02
N ALA A 37 4.35 3.07 6.90
CA ALA A 37 4.00 3.64 5.59
C ALA A 37 2.73 3.01 4.99
N GLU A 38 2.25 1.91 5.58
CA GLU A 38 1.13 1.10 5.10
C GLU A 38 -0.17 1.90 4.89
N PRO A 39 -0.59 2.83 5.77
CA PRO A 39 -1.82 3.61 5.57
C PRO A 39 -1.74 4.50 4.33
N PHE A 40 -0.58 5.11 4.05
CA PHE A 40 -0.41 5.98 2.89
C PHE A 40 -0.41 5.19 1.58
N VAL A 41 0.20 4.00 1.57
CA VAL A 41 0.15 3.10 0.41
C VAL A 41 -1.28 2.65 0.12
N TRP A 42 -2.05 2.34 1.17
CA TRP A 42 -3.47 2.00 1.04
C TRP A 42 -4.32 3.15 0.53
N LEU A 43 -4.10 4.36 1.05
CA LEU A 43 -4.79 5.56 0.57
C LEU A 43 -4.51 5.83 -0.91
N GLY A 44 -3.23 5.79 -1.31
CA GLY A 44 -2.82 5.95 -2.70
C GLY A 44 -3.38 4.85 -3.61
N PHE A 45 -3.41 3.60 -3.13
CA PHE A 45 -4.03 2.48 -3.83
C PHE A 45 -5.54 2.70 -4.06
N SER A 46 -6.30 3.10 -3.04
CA SER A 46 -7.74 3.33 -3.17
C SER A 46 -8.04 4.53 -4.09
N ALA A 47 -7.33 5.65 -3.91
CA ALA A 47 -7.50 6.84 -4.74
C ALA A 47 -7.17 6.55 -6.21
N GLY A 48 -6.04 5.90 -6.48
CA GLY A 48 -5.65 5.50 -7.82
C GLY A 48 -6.63 4.51 -8.45
N GLY A 49 -7.21 3.60 -7.67
CA GLY A 49 -8.20 2.65 -8.16
C GLY A 49 -9.51 3.32 -8.60
N MET A 50 -9.98 4.31 -7.82
CA MET A 50 -11.15 5.10 -8.18
C MET A 50 -10.91 5.92 -9.46
N ILE A 51 -9.77 6.62 -9.53
CA ILE A 51 -9.39 7.41 -10.70
C ILE A 51 -9.25 6.51 -11.93
N ALA A 52 -8.61 5.34 -11.79
CA ALA A 52 -8.48 4.38 -12.89
C ALA A 52 -9.84 3.89 -13.40
N ALA A 53 -10.77 3.56 -12.49
CA ALA A 53 -12.08 3.04 -12.85
C ALA A 53 -12.91 4.04 -13.67
N VAL A 54 -12.74 5.35 -13.43
CA VAL A 54 -13.45 6.40 -14.16
C VAL A 54 -12.70 6.82 -15.43
N LEU A 55 -11.40 7.08 -15.32
CA LEU A 55 -10.63 7.69 -16.40
C LEU A 55 -10.12 6.69 -17.45
N LEU A 56 -9.77 5.45 -17.07
CA LEU A 56 -9.24 4.49 -18.05
C LEU A 56 -10.25 4.12 -19.15
N PRO A 57 -11.55 3.91 -18.87
CA PRO A 57 -12.53 3.66 -19.93
C PRO A 57 -12.64 4.83 -20.91
N VAL A 58 -12.65 6.06 -20.38
CA VAL A 58 -12.71 7.29 -21.20
C VAL A 58 -11.44 7.44 -22.03
N ALA A 59 -10.26 7.27 -21.43
CA ALA A 59 -8.99 7.34 -22.13
C ALA A 59 -8.88 6.25 -23.23
N ALA A 60 -9.28 5.01 -22.92
CA ALA A 60 -9.28 3.91 -23.87
C ALA A 60 -10.21 4.19 -25.06
N PHE A 61 -11.39 4.74 -24.82
CA PHE A 61 -12.31 5.14 -25.89
C PHE A 61 -11.75 6.29 -26.73
N LEU A 62 -11.27 7.37 -26.10
CA LEU A 62 -10.77 8.54 -26.81
C LEU A 62 -9.53 8.23 -27.66
N PHE A 63 -8.51 7.65 -27.04
CA PHE A 63 -7.22 7.39 -27.71
C PHE A 63 -7.21 6.11 -28.53
N GLY A 64 -8.01 5.11 -28.16
CA GLY A 64 -8.06 3.82 -28.86
C GLY A 64 -9.05 3.78 -30.02
N ILE A 65 -10.10 4.62 -30.00
CA ILE A 65 -11.20 4.55 -30.98
C ILE A 65 -11.51 5.93 -31.58
N ALA A 66 -11.92 6.90 -30.77
CA ALA A 66 -12.52 8.13 -31.28
C ALA A 66 -11.55 9.02 -32.07
N ILE A 67 -10.31 9.20 -31.57
CA ILE A 67 -9.28 9.99 -32.26
C ILE A 67 -8.74 9.23 -33.49
N PRO A 68 -8.36 7.94 -33.43
CA PRO A 68 -7.89 7.18 -34.60
C PRO A 68 -8.90 7.10 -35.75
N LEU A 69 -10.20 7.04 -35.44
CA LEU A 69 -11.27 7.01 -36.45
C LEU A 69 -11.67 8.41 -36.93
N GLY A 70 -11.07 9.48 -36.40
CA GLY A 70 -11.35 10.86 -36.78
C GLY A 70 -12.68 11.41 -36.28
N TRP A 71 -13.33 10.76 -35.31
CA TRP A 71 -14.58 11.26 -34.69
C TRP A 71 -14.35 12.51 -33.84
N LEU A 72 -13.13 12.65 -33.30
CA LEU A 72 -12.66 13.81 -32.54
C LEU A 72 -11.31 14.25 -33.08
N GLN A 73 -11.20 15.54 -33.41
CA GLN A 73 -9.96 16.19 -33.80
C GLN A 73 -9.63 17.29 -32.78
N PRO A 74 -8.82 16.99 -31.75
CA PRO A 74 -8.48 17.97 -30.73
C PRO A 74 -7.70 19.12 -31.34
N ASP A 75 -8.15 20.35 -31.09
CA ASP A 75 -7.40 21.55 -31.44
C ASP A 75 -6.14 21.68 -30.57
N PHE A 76 -4.99 21.85 -31.21
CA PHE A 76 -3.70 21.95 -30.52
C PHE A 76 -3.64 23.20 -29.63
N GLY A 77 -4.20 24.33 -30.10
CA GLY A 77 -4.19 25.58 -29.34
C GLY A 77 -4.96 25.45 -28.03
N HIS A 78 -6.18 24.91 -28.10
CA HIS A 78 -7.00 24.63 -26.93
C HIS A 78 -6.33 23.59 -25.99
N LEU A 79 -5.78 22.51 -26.53
CA LEU A 79 -5.13 21.48 -25.71
C LEU A 79 -3.89 22.03 -24.99
N SER A 80 -3.08 22.83 -25.68
CA SER A 80 -1.91 23.50 -25.11
C SER A 80 -2.31 24.44 -23.95
N ALA A 81 -3.39 25.21 -24.09
CA ALA A 81 -3.89 26.07 -23.02
C ALA A 81 -4.37 25.28 -21.79
N VAL A 82 -4.95 24.09 -21.99
CA VAL A 82 -5.39 23.23 -20.89
C VAL A 82 -4.21 22.61 -20.13
N ILE A 83 -3.19 22.10 -20.84
CA ILE A 83 -2.04 21.41 -20.20
C ILE A 83 -1.05 22.38 -19.55
N THR A 84 -1.03 23.66 -19.95
CA THR A 84 -0.20 24.71 -19.32
C THR A 84 -0.89 25.37 -18.13
N ASN A 85 -2.18 25.11 -17.92
CA ASN A 85 -2.91 25.64 -16.77
C ASN A 85 -2.36 25.05 -15.45
N PRO A 86 -1.96 25.89 -14.47
CA PRO A 86 -1.38 25.42 -13.20
C PRO A 86 -2.26 24.44 -12.43
N VAL A 87 -3.59 24.61 -12.48
CA VAL A 87 -4.54 23.71 -11.81
C VAL A 87 -4.52 22.35 -12.47
N THR A 88 -4.56 22.30 -13.81
CA THR A 88 -4.47 21.05 -14.57
C THR A 88 -3.17 20.32 -14.28
N ILE A 89 -2.04 21.04 -14.23
CA ILE A 89 -0.72 20.46 -13.94
C ILE A 89 -0.71 19.78 -12.56
N ILE A 90 -1.20 20.47 -11.52
CA ILE A 90 -1.27 19.91 -10.16
C ILE A 90 -2.15 18.66 -10.13
N LEU A 91 -3.34 18.73 -10.73
CA LEU A 91 -4.27 17.60 -10.79
C LEU A 91 -3.67 16.41 -11.55
N MET A 92 -2.96 16.68 -12.64
CA MET A 92 -2.31 15.67 -13.46
C MET A 92 -1.18 14.98 -12.70
N ILE A 93 -0.32 15.75 -12.01
CA ILE A 93 0.74 15.20 -11.16
C ILE A 93 0.17 14.32 -10.06
N ILE A 94 -0.80 14.82 -9.28
CA ILE A 94 -1.40 14.07 -8.18
C ILE A 94 -2.09 12.80 -8.71
N GLY A 95 -2.89 12.94 -9.77
CA GLY A 95 -3.63 11.84 -10.40
C GLY A 95 -2.72 10.74 -10.94
N PHE A 96 -1.64 11.10 -11.63
CA PHE A 96 -0.68 10.12 -12.13
C PHE A 96 0.11 9.44 -11.01
N ILE A 97 0.51 10.17 -9.97
CA ILE A 97 1.22 9.55 -8.82
C ILE A 97 0.36 8.46 -8.19
N VAL A 98 -0.92 8.73 -7.92
CA VAL A 98 -1.78 7.72 -7.29
C VAL A 98 -2.08 6.55 -8.24
N LEU A 99 -2.20 6.78 -9.55
CA LEU A 99 -2.30 5.70 -10.55
C LEU A 99 -1.05 4.82 -10.59
N ILE A 100 0.14 5.41 -10.51
CA ILE A 100 1.42 4.70 -10.48
C ILE A 100 1.53 3.87 -9.19
N VAL A 101 1.20 4.45 -8.03
CA VAL A 101 1.18 3.73 -6.75
C VAL A 101 0.18 2.58 -6.78
N HIS A 102 -1.03 2.80 -7.29
CA HIS A 102 -2.04 1.76 -7.45
C HIS A 102 -1.52 0.60 -8.32
N SER A 103 -0.92 0.93 -9.46
CA SER A 103 -0.37 -0.04 -10.40
C SER A 103 0.76 -0.85 -9.77
N ALA A 104 1.70 -0.19 -9.09
CA ALA A 104 2.81 -0.85 -8.39
C ALA A 104 2.33 -1.79 -7.27
N HIS A 105 1.30 -1.38 -6.53
CA HIS A 105 0.69 -2.21 -5.49
C HIS A 105 0.07 -3.48 -6.07
N ARG A 106 -0.74 -3.37 -7.13
CA ARG A 106 -1.34 -4.52 -7.83
C ARG A 106 -0.28 -5.41 -8.49
N LEU A 107 0.71 -4.82 -9.16
CA LEU A 107 1.77 -5.54 -9.84
C LEU A 107 2.62 -6.38 -8.88
N ARG A 108 2.87 -5.88 -7.67
CA ARG A 108 3.56 -6.65 -6.62
C ARG A 108 2.87 -7.98 -6.33
N TYR A 109 1.54 -7.96 -6.16
CA TYR A 109 0.77 -9.19 -5.90
C TYR A 109 0.65 -10.05 -7.16
N LEU A 110 0.52 -9.45 -8.35
CA LEU A 110 0.55 -10.21 -9.61
C LEU A 110 1.88 -10.99 -9.77
N LEU A 111 3.01 -10.36 -9.49
CA LEU A 111 4.33 -10.99 -9.61
C LEU A 111 4.57 -12.05 -8.51
N TYR A 112 4.15 -11.75 -7.27
CA TYR A 112 4.38 -12.64 -6.15
C TYR A 112 3.42 -13.82 -6.10
N ASP A 113 2.11 -13.59 -6.28
CA ASP A 113 1.07 -14.62 -6.18
C ASP A 113 0.71 -15.22 -7.54
N GLY A 114 0.61 -14.39 -8.59
CA GLY A 114 0.29 -14.83 -9.95
C GLY A 114 1.45 -15.58 -10.60
N LEU A 115 2.61 -14.92 -10.74
CA LEU A 115 3.82 -15.52 -11.34
C LEU A 115 4.64 -16.34 -10.33
N LYS A 116 4.24 -16.38 -9.06
CA LYS A 116 4.91 -17.17 -8.00
C LYS A 116 6.40 -16.86 -7.84
N ILE A 117 6.82 -15.61 -8.09
CA ILE A 117 8.22 -15.18 -7.90
C ILE A 117 8.48 -15.10 -6.39
N LYS A 118 9.12 -16.15 -5.82
CA LYS A 118 9.36 -16.31 -4.38
C LYS A 118 10.44 -15.37 -3.79
N ARG A 119 10.65 -14.18 -4.37
CA ARG A 119 11.59 -13.15 -3.90
C ARG A 119 10.84 -11.92 -3.41
N ARG A 120 10.15 -12.04 -2.25
CA ARG A 120 9.23 -11.01 -1.70
C ARG A 120 9.85 -9.62 -1.58
N THR A 121 11.10 -9.53 -1.14
CA THR A 121 11.82 -8.27 -0.95
C THR A 121 12.20 -7.62 -2.29
N LEU A 122 12.76 -8.42 -3.21
CA LEU A 122 13.11 -7.95 -4.55
C LEU A 122 11.88 -7.47 -5.33
N VAL A 123 10.79 -8.25 -5.33
CA VAL A 123 9.54 -7.87 -6.02
C VAL A 123 8.99 -6.56 -5.44
N GLY A 124 8.98 -6.41 -4.11
CA GLY A 124 8.58 -5.17 -3.47
C GLY A 124 9.48 -3.99 -3.86
N ALA A 125 10.80 -4.19 -3.86
CA ALA A 125 11.77 -3.16 -4.21
C ALA A 125 11.64 -2.72 -5.67
N LEU A 126 11.43 -3.67 -6.60
CA LEU A 126 11.25 -3.37 -8.02
C LEU A 126 9.93 -2.65 -8.28
N CYS A 127 8.82 -3.10 -7.69
CA CYS A 127 7.51 -2.46 -7.92
C CYS A 127 7.46 -1.04 -7.36
N TYR A 128 7.83 -0.86 -6.09
CA TYR A 128 7.77 0.46 -5.46
C TYR A 128 8.95 1.35 -5.86
N GLY A 129 10.13 0.79 -6.11
CA GLY A 129 11.27 1.53 -6.67
C GLY A 129 10.97 2.01 -8.09
N GLY A 130 10.39 1.14 -8.93
CA GLY A 130 9.89 1.50 -10.25
C GLY A 130 8.82 2.59 -10.19
N ALA A 131 7.92 2.54 -9.19
CA ALA A 131 6.92 3.58 -8.97
C ALA A 131 7.55 4.96 -8.68
N VAL A 132 8.61 5.01 -7.87
CA VAL A 132 9.32 6.25 -7.56
C VAL A 132 9.98 6.82 -8.83
N VAL A 133 10.68 5.97 -9.59
CA VAL A 133 11.33 6.37 -10.85
C VAL A 133 10.29 6.86 -11.87
N ALA A 134 9.20 6.10 -12.05
CA ALA A 134 8.11 6.48 -12.96
C ALA A 134 7.45 7.79 -12.55
N SER A 135 7.26 8.04 -11.24
CA SER A 135 6.70 9.29 -10.74
C SER A 135 7.64 10.47 -11.03
N ALA A 136 8.96 10.30 -10.83
CA ALA A 136 9.92 11.34 -11.13
C ALA A 136 9.96 11.68 -12.63
N ILE A 137 10.01 10.66 -13.49
CA ILE A 137 9.96 10.83 -14.95
C ILE A 137 8.67 11.54 -15.34
N MET A 138 7.51 11.08 -14.82
CA MET A 138 6.22 11.70 -15.09
C MET A 138 6.19 13.17 -14.70
N ILE A 139 6.65 13.53 -13.49
CA ILE A 139 6.72 14.93 -13.05
C ILE A 139 7.60 15.76 -14.00
N ILE A 140 8.78 15.26 -14.37
CA ILE A 140 9.68 15.95 -15.30
C ILE A 140 8.98 16.18 -16.65
N LEU A 141 8.31 15.17 -17.19
CA LEU A 141 7.59 15.29 -18.47
C LEU A 141 6.45 16.30 -18.41
N VAL A 142 5.66 16.29 -17.33
CA VAL A 142 4.58 17.26 -17.13
C VAL A 142 5.12 18.68 -17.04
N LEU A 143 6.22 18.89 -16.30
CA LEU A 143 6.83 20.21 -16.17
C LEU A 143 7.46 20.68 -17.49
N MET A 144 8.13 19.80 -18.23
CA MET A 144 8.69 20.15 -19.55
C MET A 144 7.61 20.47 -20.57
N ALA A 145 6.44 19.83 -20.51
CA ALA A 145 5.31 20.13 -21.39
C ALA A 145 4.60 21.45 -21.05
N ALA A 146 4.86 22.00 -19.86
CA ALA A 146 4.24 23.23 -19.35
C ALA A 146 5.12 24.48 -19.50
N LEU A 147 6.38 24.32 -19.92
CA LEU A 147 7.38 25.38 -20.13
C LEU A 147 7.47 25.77 -21.61
#